data_AF-K9D6D2-F1
#
_entry.id   AF-K9D6D2-F1
#
_cell.length_a   1.000
_cell.length_b   1.000
_cell.length_c   1.000
_cell.angle_alpha   90.00
_cell.angle_beta   90.00
_cell.angle_gamma   90.00
#
_symmetry.space_group_name_H-M   'P 1'
#
loop_
_entity.id
_entity.type
_entity.pdbx_description
1 polymer ?
#
loop_
_entity_poly.entity_id
_entity_poly.type
_entity_poly.pdbx_seq_one_letter_code
_entity_poly.pdbx_strand_id
1 'polypeptide(L)'
;MAKKGKSHAAEYDFTLDQGSDYRFQLEIYNSDDTPKDITKNTYVCKIRRDAEDEEVLTEAVATIISNNIVEFHFRDEDTGNIDTDGLNYQELTEATYDILQITPDGEVTRLVNGFCSVSPGISYH
;
A
#
# COMPACT_ATOMS: atom_id res chain seq x y z
N MET A 1 -13.27 4.76 33.87
CA MET A 1 -13.77 4.47 32.51
C MET A 1 -12.58 4.56 31.56
N ALA A 2 -12.06 3.44 31.07
CA ALA A 2 -10.99 3.44 30.08
C ALA A 2 -11.61 3.78 28.72
N LYS A 3 -11.16 4.88 28.09
CA LYS A 3 -11.45 5.16 26.69
C LYS A 3 -10.80 4.04 25.87
N LYS A 4 -11.58 3.08 25.37
CA LYS A 4 -11.12 2.14 24.34
C LYS A 4 -10.96 2.95 23.06
N GLY A 5 -9.75 3.46 22.82
CA GLY A 5 -9.41 4.13 21.58
C GLY A 5 -9.72 3.20 20.42
N LYS A 6 -10.46 3.70 19.43
CA LYS A 6 -10.55 3.12 18.09
C LYS A 6 -9.09 2.94 17.62
N SER A 7 -8.63 1.73 17.32
CA SER A 7 -7.33 1.60 16.66
C SER A 7 -7.50 2.21 15.27
N HIS A 8 -6.94 3.41 15.07
CA HIS A 8 -6.85 3.96 13.74
C HIS A 8 -5.84 3.13 12.97
N ALA A 9 -6.11 2.87 11.68
CA ALA A 9 -5.11 2.32 10.79
C ALA A 9 -3.87 3.22 10.83
N ALA A 10 -2.69 2.65 10.65
CA ALA A 10 -1.48 3.46 10.53
C ALA A 10 -1.57 4.37 9.30
N GLU A 11 -0.93 5.53 9.38
CA GLU A 11 -0.80 6.46 8.27
C GLU A 11 0.66 6.49 7.81
N TYR A 12 0.86 6.29 6.50
CA TYR A 12 2.18 6.35 5.88
C TYR A 12 2.01 6.89 4.47
N ASP A 13 2.83 7.86 4.09
CA ASP A 13 2.82 8.40 2.73
C ASP A 13 4.08 7.95 2.00
N PHE A 14 3.96 7.66 0.71
CA PHE A 14 5.12 7.30 -0.11
C PHE A 14 5.02 7.87 -1.52
N THR A 15 6.16 7.83 -2.21
CA THR A 15 6.27 8.24 -3.61
C THR A 15 6.63 7.04 -4.47
N LEU A 16 5.91 6.86 -5.57
CA LEU A 16 6.24 5.95 -6.65
C LEU A 16 6.88 6.71 -7.80
N ASP A 17 7.88 6.10 -8.42
CA ASP A 17 8.38 6.53 -9.71
C ASP A 17 7.68 5.72 -10.80
N GLN A 18 6.99 6.40 -11.73
CA GLN A 18 6.32 5.76 -12.85
C GLN A 18 7.32 4.96 -13.69
N GLY A 19 6.97 3.71 -14.03
CA GLY A 19 7.83 2.82 -14.80
C GLY A 19 9.02 2.25 -14.01
N SER A 20 8.95 2.28 -12.68
CA SER A 20 9.95 1.69 -11.80
C SER A 20 9.34 0.71 -10.80
N ASP A 21 10.13 -0.28 -10.42
CA ASP A 21 9.85 -1.19 -9.31
C ASP A 21 9.87 -0.43 -7.97
N TYR A 22 8.84 -0.62 -7.15
CA TYR A 22 8.83 -0.12 -5.76
C TYR A 22 8.45 -1.24 -4.79
N ARG A 23 9.22 -1.37 -3.71
CA ARG A 23 8.99 -2.37 -2.66
C ARG A 23 9.03 -1.72 -1.30
N PHE A 24 8.11 -2.14 -0.44
CA PHE A 24 8.15 -1.82 0.98
C PHE A 24 7.61 -3.00 1.79
N GLN A 25 7.95 -3.01 3.08
CA GLN A 25 7.60 -4.12 3.98
C GLN A 25 6.78 -3.59 5.15
N LEU A 26 5.79 -4.38 5.56
CA LEU A 26 5.03 -4.16 6.79
C LEU A 26 5.34 -5.29 7.76
N GLU A 27 5.86 -4.90 8.92
CA GLU A 27 6.05 -5.81 10.04
C GLU A 27 4.89 -5.67 11.02
N ILE A 28 4.25 -6.80 11.38
CA ILE A 28 2.98 -6.81 12.13
C ILE A 28 3.20 -7.42 13.50
N TYR A 29 2.81 -6.68 14.53
CA TYR A 29 2.96 -7.05 15.94
C TYR A 29 1.59 -7.16 16.63
N ASN A 30 1.54 -7.96 17.69
CA ASN A 30 0.45 -7.96 18.65
C ASN A 30 0.54 -6.73 19.55
N SER A 31 -0.50 -6.48 20.35
CA SER A 31 -0.51 -5.32 21.27
C SER A 31 0.51 -5.38 22.41
N ASP A 32 1.20 -6.51 22.56
CA ASP A 32 2.28 -6.74 23.53
C ASP A 32 3.68 -6.73 22.88
N ASP A 33 3.79 -6.16 21.68
CA ASP A 33 5.01 -6.07 20.87
C ASP A 33 5.63 -7.42 20.47
N THR A 34 4.88 -8.53 20.59
CA THR A 34 5.31 -9.82 20.05
C THR A 34 4.98 -9.94 18.55
N PRO A 35 5.83 -10.59 17.73
CA PRO A 35 5.54 -10.85 16.32
C PRO A 35 4.21 -11.58 16.15
N LYS A 36 3.31 -11.04 15.32
CA LYS A 36 2.03 -11.67 15.00
C LYS A 36 2.22 -12.67 13.88
N ASP A 37 1.73 -13.90 14.03
CA ASP A 37 1.68 -14.87 12.92
C ASP A 37 0.60 -14.45 11.91
N ILE A 38 1.05 -14.12 10.69
CA ILE A 38 0.22 -13.63 9.60
C ILE A 38 0.07 -14.63 8.45
N THR A 39 0.69 -15.81 8.56
CA THR A 39 0.86 -16.77 7.43
C THR A 39 -0.44 -17.28 6.82
N LYS A 40 -1.56 -17.15 7.53
CA LYS A 40 -2.90 -17.56 7.05
C LYS A 40 -3.74 -16.41 6.48
N ASN A 41 -3.26 -15.18 6.56
CA ASN A 41 -4.00 -14.02 6.09
C ASN A 41 -3.64 -13.70 4.64
N THR A 42 -4.56 -13.05 3.95
CA THR A 42 -4.32 -12.42 2.65
C THR A 42 -4.15 -10.92 2.83
N TYR A 43 -3.26 -10.33 2.03
CA TYR A 43 -2.97 -8.90 2.05
C TYR A 43 -3.21 -8.30 0.68
N VAL A 44 -3.82 -7.11 0.67
CA VAL A 44 -4.13 -6.36 -0.55
C VAL A 44 -3.69 -4.92 -0.35
N CYS A 45 -3.02 -4.35 -1.34
CA CYS A 45 -2.65 -2.94 -1.36
C CYS A 45 -3.01 -2.34 -2.72
N LYS A 46 -3.96 -1.40 -2.73
CA LYS A 46 -4.52 -0.80 -3.95
C LYS A 46 -4.36 0.70 -3.93
N ILE A 47 -3.98 1.27 -5.07
CA ILE A 47 -3.88 2.72 -5.28
C ILE A 47 -5.07 3.16 -6.14
N ARG A 48 -5.69 4.28 -5.77
CA ARG A 48 -6.84 4.91 -6.44
C ARG A 48 -6.67 6.41 -6.47
N ARG A 49 -7.33 7.12 -7.38
CA ARG A 49 -7.24 8.60 -7.44
C ARG A 49 -7.67 9.24 -6.12
N ASP A 50 -8.78 8.76 -5.56
CA ASP A 50 -9.25 9.16 -4.25
C ASP A 50 -9.95 7.99 -3.52
N ALA A 51 -10.45 8.25 -2.32
CA ALA A 51 -11.04 7.23 -1.45
C ALA A 51 -12.44 6.75 -1.91
N GLU A 52 -13.11 7.49 -2.79
CA GLU A 52 -14.44 7.17 -3.31
C GLU A 52 -14.37 6.59 -4.73
N ASP A 53 -13.24 6.73 -5.42
CA ASP A 53 -13.01 6.15 -6.74
C ASP A 53 -13.12 4.60 -6.68
N GLU A 54 -13.82 4.03 -7.64
CA GLU A 54 -13.93 2.57 -7.78
C GLU A 54 -12.81 2.01 -8.67
N GLU A 55 -12.19 2.86 -9.49
CA GLU A 55 -11.11 2.50 -10.40
C GLU A 55 -9.79 2.33 -9.64
N VAL A 56 -9.20 1.14 -9.77
CA VAL A 56 -7.88 0.84 -9.22
C VAL A 56 -6.84 1.26 -10.25
N LEU A 57 -5.99 2.22 -9.89
CA LEU A 57 -4.87 2.65 -10.73
C LEU A 57 -3.80 1.57 -10.82
N THR A 58 -3.47 0.96 -9.68
CA THR A 58 -2.53 -0.16 -9.58
C THR A 58 -2.73 -0.94 -8.28
N GLU A 59 -2.26 -2.19 -8.25
CA GLU A 59 -2.31 -3.09 -7.10
C GLU A 59 -0.93 -3.73 -6.89
N ALA A 60 -0.42 -3.71 -5.65
CA ALA A 60 0.85 -4.35 -5.35
C ALA A 60 0.69 -5.87 -5.22
N VAL A 61 1.70 -6.62 -5.65
CA VAL A 61 1.84 -8.03 -5.32
C VAL A 61 2.28 -8.15 -3.85
N ALA A 62 1.42 -8.73 -3.01
CA ALA A 62 1.73 -8.99 -1.61
C ALA A 62 2.36 -10.39 -1.43
N THR A 63 3.52 -10.45 -0.78
CA THR A 63 4.25 -11.69 -0.48
C THR A 63 4.60 -11.77 1.00
N ILE A 64 4.15 -12.82 1.69
CA ILE A 64 4.57 -13.08 3.07
C ILE A 64 5.99 -13.67 3.02
N ILE A 65 6.97 -12.91 3.52
CA ILE A 65 8.39 -13.29 3.49
C ILE A 65 8.89 -13.81 4.85
N SER A 66 8.15 -13.57 5.92
CA SER A 66 8.37 -14.10 7.26
C SER A 66 7.03 -14.20 8.01
N ASN A 67 7.02 -14.88 9.15
CA ASN A 67 5.82 -15.15 9.94
C ASN A 67 5.06 -13.89 10.35
N ASN A 68 5.73 -12.72 10.39
CA ASN A 68 5.19 -11.43 10.78
C ASN A 68 5.48 -10.30 9.76
N ILE A 69 6.06 -10.63 8.60
CA ILE A 69 6.46 -9.62 7.59
C ILE A 69 5.81 -9.95 6.24
N VAL A 70 5.10 -8.97 5.70
CA VAL A 70 4.59 -8.97 4.33
C VAL A 70 5.30 -7.88 3.52
N GLU A 71 5.78 -8.24 2.35
CA GLU A 71 6.34 -7.33 1.36
C GLU A 71 5.28 -7.01 0.31
N PHE A 72 5.20 -5.74 -0.08
CA PHE A 72 4.37 -5.25 -1.17
C PHE A 72 5.27 -4.77 -2.30
N HIS A 73 5.05 -5.31 -3.49
CA HIS A 73 5.81 -4.97 -4.69
C HIS A 73 4.88 -4.39 -5.76
N PHE A 74 5.03 -3.10 -6.04
CA PHE A 74 4.50 -2.49 -7.26
C PHE A 74 5.52 -2.65 -8.38
N ARG A 75 5.13 -3.32 -9.46
CA ARG A 75 6.02 -3.58 -10.59
C ARG A 75 6.11 -2.39 -11.50
N ASP A 76 7.26 -2.24 -12.16
CA ASP A 76 7.48 -1.24 -13.20
C ASP A 76 6.39 -1.26 -14.30
N GLU A 77 5.97 -2.45 -14.73
CA GLU A 77 4.92 -2.63 -15.73
C GLU A 77 3.57 -2.04 -15.28
N ASP A 78 3.26 -2.11 -13.98
CA ASP A 78 2.01 -1.62 -13.42
C ASP A 78 2.10 -0.13 -13.09
N THR A 79 3.21 0.32 -12.50
CA THR A 79 3.43 1.74 -12.19
C THR A 79 3.58 2.58 -13.45
N GLY A 80 4.08 2.00 -14.54
CA GLY A 80 4.17 2.64 -15.86
C GLY A 80 2.83 2.96 -16.51
N ASN A 81 1.75 2.28 -16.11
CA ASN A 81 0.40 2.51 -16.65
C ASN A 81 -0.39 3.60 -15.90
N ILE A 82 0.16 4.15 -14.82
CA ILE A 82 -0.50 5.22 -14.09
C ILE A 82 -0.37 6.52 -14.89
N ASP A 83 -1.50 7.10 -15.30
CA ASP A 83 -1.50 8.41 -15.95
C ASP A 83 -0.97 9.49 -15.00
N THR A 84 0.07 10.20 -15.42
CA THR A 84 0.63 11.34 -14.69
C THR A 84 0.46 12.62 -15.48
N ASP A 85 -0.01 13.69 -14.85
CA ASP A 85 -0.27 14.97 -15.51
C ASP A 85 0.98 15.86 -15.64
N GLY A 86 2.12 15.40 -15.12
CA GLY A 86 3.33 16.19 -15.00
C GLY A 86 4.21 16.24 -16.25
N LEU A 87 4.70 17.43 -16.59
CA LEU A 87 5.71 17.64 -17.65
C LEU A 87 7.13 17.22 -17.20
N ASN A 88 7.35 17.10 -15.89
CA ASN A 88 8.59 16.64 -15.26
C ASN A 88 8.33 16.13 -13.83
N TYR A 89 9.37 15.59 -13.19
CA TYR A 89 9.36 15.01 -11.83
C TYR A 89 8.94 15.95 -10.68
N GLN A 90 8.69 17.24 -10.94
CA GLN A 90 8.17 18.17 -9.92
C GLN A 90 6.64 18.20 -9.86
N GLU A 91 5.96 17.70 -10.89
CA GLU A 91 4.50 17.65 -10.97
C GLU A 91 4.04 16.23 -10.63
N LEU A 92 3.80 16.00 -9.34
CA LEU A 92 3.35 14.72 -8.81
C LEU A 92 1.84 14.56 -8.99
N THR A 93 1.39 13.39 -9.45
CA THR A 93 -0.01 13.01 -9.36
C THR A 93 -0.27 12.44 -7.97
N GLU A 94 -1.17 13.05 -7.20
CA GLU A 94 -1.57 12.56 -5.89
C GLU A 94 -2.68 11.52 -6.02
N ALA A 95 -2.52 10.42 -5.30
CA ALA A 95 -3.46 9.31 -5.20
C ALA A 95 -3.57 8.88 -3.74
N THR A 96 -4.52 8.01 -3.44
CA THR A 96 -4.69 7.41 -2.11
C THR A 96 -4.50 5.90 -2.18
N TYR A 97 -4.12 5.30 -1.06
CA TYR A 97 -3.99 3.86 -0.96
C TYR A 97 -4.48 3.32 0.39
N ASP A 98 -4.83 2.04 0.41
CA ASP A 98 -5.01 1.29 1.64
C ASP A 98 -4.38 -0.10 1.59
N ILE A 99 -3.92 -0.56 2.75
CA ILE A 99 -3.48 -1.94 2.98
C ILE A 99 -4.55 -2.64 3.81
N LEU A 100 -5.14 -3.68 3.23
CA LEU A 100 -6.15 -4.50 3.86
C LEU A 100 -5.55 -5.86 4.23
N GLN A 101 -5.87 -6.31 5.45
CA GLN A 101 -5.71 -7.69 5.88
C GLN A 101 -7.06 -8.40 5.77
N ILE A 102 -7.06 -9.58 5.19
CA ILE A 102 -8.23 -10.46 5.09
C ILE A 102 -7.88 -11.76 5.81
N THR A 103 -8.63 -12.09 6.85
CA THR A 103 -8.44 -13.32 7.63
C THR A 103 -9.08 -14.53 6.92
N PRO A 104 -8.75 -15.77 7.30
CA PRO A 104 -9.36 -16.98 6.72
C PRO A 104 -10.89 -17.06 6.79
N ASP A 105 -11.50 -16.39 7.78
CA ASP A 105 -12.95 -16.28 7.98
C ASP A 105 -13.57 -15.11 7.21
N GLY A 106 -12.77 -14.32 6.49
CA GLY A 106 -13.21 -13.23 5.62
C GLY A 106 -13.36 -11.89 6.33
N GLU A 107 -12.86 -11.74 7.56
CA GLU A 107 -12.82 -10.44 8.23
C GLU A 107 -11.80 -9.54 7.53
N VAL A 108 -12.25 -8.33 7.15
CA VAL A 108 -11.43 -7.33 6.47
C VAL A 108 -11.07 -6.23 7.45
N THR A 109 -9.77 -6.01 7.65
CA THR A 109 -9.24 -4.94 8.50
C THR A 109 -8.28 -4.06 7.71
N ARG A 110 -8.48 -2.75 7.75
CA ARG A 110 -7.51 -1.78 7.22
C ARG A 110 -6.36 -1.62 8.20
N LEU A 111 -5.14 -1.93 7.75
CA LEU A 111 -3.92 -1.83 8.55
C LEU A 111 -3.22 -0.49 8.37
N VAL A 112 -3.09 -0.04 7.11
CA VAL A 112 -2.39 1.19 6.74
C VAL A 112 -3.20 1.92 5.68
N ASN A 113 -3.10 3.24 5.66
CA ASN A 113 -3.63 4.09 4.60
C ASN A 113 -2.78 5.35 4.47
N GLY A 114 -2.96 6.09 3.39
CA GLY A 114 -2.28 7.36 3.21
C GLY A 114 -2.34 7.83 1.76
N PHE A 115 -1.50 8.81 1.47
CA PHE A 115 -1.30 9.31 0.12
C PHE A 115 -0.15 8.58 -0.56
N CYS A 116 -0.33 8.37 -1.86
CA CYS A 116 0.71 7.93 -2.77
C CYS A 116 0.90 9.02 -3.81
N SER A 117 2.08 9.63 -3.84
CA SER A 117 2.45 10.53 -4.92
C SER A 117 3.11 9.75 -6.05
N VAL A 118 2.74 9.99 -7.29
CA VAL A 118 3.37 9.36 -8.46
C VAL A 118 4.16 10.41 -9.22
N SER A 119 5.47 10.22 -9.27
CA SER A 119 6.40 11.05 -10.04
C SER A 119 6.45 10.57 -11.49
N PRO A 120 6.28 11.46 -12.48
CA PRO A 120 6.50 11.12 -13.88
C PRO A 120 7.90 10.54 -14.11
N GLY A 121 7.98 9.43 -14.83
CA GLY A 121 9.24 8.77 -15.16
C GLY A 121 9.85 9.34 -16.43
N ILE A 122 11.17 9.56 -16.45
CA ILE A 122 11.92 9.52 -17.71
C ILE A 122 12.22 8.04 -17.94
N SER A 123 11.45 7.40 -18.81
CA SER A 123 11.69 6.01 -19.20
C SER A 123 13.14 5.84 -19.65
N TYR A 124 13.90 4.98 -18.97
CA TYR A 124 15.21 4.53 -19.42
C TYR A 124 14.95 3.51 -20.54
N HIS A 125 14.74 4.00 -21.77
CA HIS A 125 14.63 3.17 -22.97
C HIS A 125 16.00 2.76 -23.51
#